data_AF-A0A2I0R300-F1
#
_entry.id   AF-A0A2I0R300-F1
#
_cell.length_a   1.000
_cell.length_b   1.000
_cell.length_c   1.000
_cell.angle_alpha   90.00
_cell.angle_beta   90.00
_cell.angle_gamma   90.00
#
_symmetry.space_group_name_H-M   'P 1'
#
loop_
_entity.id
_entity.type
_entity.pdbx_description
1 polymer ?
#
loop_
_entity_poly.entity_id
_entity_poly.type
_entity_poly.pdbx_seq_one_letter_code
_entity_poly.pdbx_strand_id
1 'polypeptide(L)'
;MSTRRYFQILGITPTKNLKVIKRAYRKMAMKYHPDRNPSAAAKDKFIAVNEAYERILLAIERGEQPQRRTKQSTRSRTTQQQTTQRRHTQRTTTKSSRTAEEVREEKMKQARKRYEQRKRYEAAENERYYKSLTTGKLWRRFKIIMFTCTFLSLLISMDLYLFPSHLMMNQISKQNTQIGYSGAGNLPTSPVQFENGQKAWITIDFIDLSQKNYLYLERSLFFKEIKSVKIWRNFEWRSYVPDYSLVSTYPLIPAILMFPLITFLIKGRTFTFSIFFQISYKFMPFFLLGFLISNDRWAHVISLGIL
;
A
#
# COMPACT_ATOMS: atom_id res chain seq x y z
N MET A 1 39.63 9.12 2.59
CA MET A 1 39.42 9.69 1.23
C MET A 1 38.86 11.10 1.39
N SER A 2 39.24 12.04 0.52
CA SER A 2 38.74 13.43 0.59
C SER A 2 37.24 13.50 0.26
N THR A 3 36.49 14.33 1.00
CA THR A 3 35.04 14.61 0.81
C THR A 3 34.69 14.95 -0.65
N ARG A 4 35.64 15.55 -1.38
CA ARG A 4 35.52 15.88 -2.81
C ARG A 4 35.32 14.66 -3.71
N ARG A 5 35.98 13.53 -3.40
CA ARG A 5 35.86 12.30 -4.21
C ARG A 5 34.45 11.73 -4.12
N TYR A 6 33.77 11.90 -3.00
CA TYR A 6 32.38 11.49 -2.83
C TYR A 6 31.42 12.33 -3.69
N PHE A 7 31.65 13.65 -3.81
CA PHE A 7 30.87 14.49 -4.73
C PHE A 7 31.06 14.08 -6.19
N GLN A 8 32.27 13.66 -6.57
CA GLN A 8 32.56 13.13 -7.91
C GLN A 8 31.85 11.80 -8.18
N ILE A 9 31.77 10.92 -7.17
CA ILE A 9 31.02 9.64 -7.29
C ILE A 9 29.53 9.90 -7.54
N LEU A 10 28.95 10.93 -6.90
CA LEU A 10 27.57 11.36 -7.17
C LEU A 10 27.41 12.18 -8.48
N GLY A 11 28.51 12.53 -9.14
CA GLY A 11 28.51 13.31 -10.39
C GLY A 11 28.07 14.76 -10.22
N ILE A 12 28.29 15.36 -9.05
CA ILE A 12 27.91 16.75 -8.75
C ILE A 12 29.10 17.58 -8.30
N THR A 13 29.00 18.89 -8.49
CA THR A 13 29.97 19.84 -7.91
C THR A 13 29.82 19.89 -6.39
N PRO A 14 30.92 20.03 -5.63
CA PRO A 14 30.86 20.18 -4.17
C PRO A 14 29.89 21.30 -3.75
N THR A 15 28.87 20.95 -2.96
CA THR A 15 27.81 21.86 -2.53
C THR A 15 27.29 21.44 -1.15
N LYS A 16 26.79 22.40 -0.36
CA LYS A 16 26.07 22.12 0.89
C LYS A 16 24.54 21.99 0.68
N ASN A 17 24.06 22.14 -0.55
CA ASN A 17 22.62 22.06 -0.85
C ASN A 17 22.13 20.60 -0.84
N LEU A 18 21.45 20.22 0.25
CA LEU A 18 20.91 18.87 0.45
C LEU A 18 19.93 18.43 -0.65
N LYS A 19 19.17 19.35 -1.26
CA LYS A 19 18.22 19.01 -2.34
C LYS A 19 18.94 18.48 -3.57
N VAL A 20 20.09 19.08 -3.92
CA VAL A 20 20.92 18.67 -5.07
C VAL A 20 21.56 17.33 -4.82
N ILE A 21 22.09 17.12 -3.61
CA ILE A 21 22.73 15.86 -3.18
C ILE A 21 21.72 14.71 -3.22
N LYS A 22 20.52 14.90 -2.63
CA LYS A 22 19.44 13.89 -2.63
C LYS A 22 18.95 13.57 -4.05
N ARG A 23 18.92 14.55 -4.95
CA ARG A 23 18.52 14.33 -6.35
C ARG A 23 19.57 13.50 -7.10
N ALA A 24 20.85 13.83 -6.94
CA ALA A 24 21.95 13.11 -7.56
C ALA A 24 22.06 11.67 -7.06
N TYR A 25 21.91 11.47 -5.74
CA TYR A 25 21.87 10.16 -5.12
C TYR A 25 20.76 9.28 -5.73
N ARG A 26 19.52 9.76 -5.76
CA ARG A 26 18.39 9.01 -6.35
C ARG A 26 18.65 8.61 -7.81
N LYS A 27 19.23 9.51 -8.60
CA LYS A 27 19.57 9.25 -10.01
C LYS A 27 20.61 8.13 -10.14
N MET A 28 21.66 8.15 -9.34
CA MET A 28 22.73 7.13 -9.39
C MET A 28 22.27 5.80 -8.79
N ALA A 29 21.50 5.82 -7.70
CA ALA A 29 20.94 4.63 -7.07
C ALA A 29 19.99 3.87 -8.02
N MET A 30 19.14 4.59 -8.76
CA MET A 30 18.29 3.97 -9.79
C MET A 30 19.09 3.39 -10.96
N LYS A 31 20.21 4.02 -11.33
CA LYS A 31 21.07 3.59 -12.45
C LYS A 31 21.85 2.31 -12.13
N TYR A 32 22.25 2.12 -10.87
CA TYR A 32 23.05 0.99 -10.42
C TYR A 32 22.27 0.02 -9.51
N HIS A 33 20.94 0.10 -9.52
CA HIS A 33 20.10 -0.79 -8.70
C HIS A 33 20.29 -2.25 -9.13
N PRO A 34 20.49 -3.20 -8.19
CA PRO A 34 20.73 -4.61 -8.52
C PRO A 34 19.57 -5.23 -9.34
N ASP A 35 18.32 -4.85 -9.06
CA ASP A 35 17.15 -5.33 -9.80
C ASP A 35 17.11 -4.88 -11.27
N ARG A 36 17.76 -3.76 -11.62
CA ARG A 36 17.78 -3.23 -13.00
C ARG A 36 19.11 -3.50 -13.71
N ASN A 37 20.17 -3.79 -12.96
CA ASN A 37 21.49 -4.04 -13.50
C ASN A 37 22.20 -5.14 -12.69
N PRO A 38 22.10 -6.42 -13.12
CA PRO A 38 22.64 -7.56 -12.41
C PRO A 38 24.17 -7.74 -12.55
N SER A 39 24.90 -6.75 -13.07
CA SER A 39 26.36 -6.86 -13.22
C SER A 39 27.11 -6.69 -11.89
N ALA A 40 28.19 -7.45 -11.69
CA ALA A 40 29.06 -7.32 -10.51
C ALA A 40 29.61 -5.89 -10.34
N ALA A 41 29.94 -5.21 -11.45
CA ALA A 41 30.39 -3.83 -11.45
C ALA A 41 29.30 -2.81 -11.05
N ALA A 42 28.01 -3.13 -11.24
CA ALA A 42 26.92 -2.28 -10.76
C ALA A 42 26.77 -2.35 -9.24
N LYS A 43 26.96 -3.54 -8.65
CA LYS A 43 26.96 -3.73 -7.20
C LYS A 43 28.04 -2.90 -6.50
N ASP A 44 29.28 -2.94 -7.01
CA ASP A 44 30.38 -2.15 -6.44
C ASP A 44 30.14 -0.64 -6.57
N LYS A 45 29.59 -0.20 -7.70
CA LYS A 45 29.21 1.21 -7.92
C LYS A 45 28.06 1.64 -7.02
N PHE A 46 27.08 0.77 -6.78
CA PHE A 46 25.96 1.03 -5.87
C PHE A 46 26.43 1.20 -4.42
N ILE A 47 27.34 0.34 -3.96
CA ILE A 47 27.98 0.46 -2.64
C ILE A 47 28.75 1.79 -2.53
N ALA A 48 29.53 2.14 -3.55
CA ALA A 48 30.28 3.41 -3.58
C ALA A 48 29.37 4.65 -3.58
N VAL A 49 28.21 4.58 -4.26
CA VAL A 49 27.21 5.66 -4.30
C VAL A 49 26.55 5.86 -2.92
N ASN A 50 26.22 4.76 -2.22
CA ASN A 50 25.70 4.82 -0.86
C ASN A 50 26.74 5.39 0.12
N GLU A 51 27.97 4.89 0.08
CA GLU A 51 29.06 5.39 0.93
C GLU A 51 29.31 6.89 0.68
N ALA A 52 29.29 7.31 -0.59
CA ALA A 52 29.47 8.72 -0.95
C ALA A 52 28.37 9.62 -0.37
N TYR A 53 27.11 9.19 -0.43
CA TYR A 53 25.99 9.96 0.12
C TYR A 53 26.09 10.09 1.64
N GLU A 54 26.35 9.01 2.36
CA GLU A 54 26.51 9.02 3.83
C GLU A 54 27.66 9.93 4.27
N ARG A 55 28.82 9.83 3.59
CA ARG A 55 30.00 10.63 3.90
C ARG A 55 29.79 12.11 3.65
N ILE A 56 29.05 12.47 2.60
CA ILE A 56 28.70 13.87 2.32
C ILE A 56 27.77 14.43 3.40
N LEU A 57 26.76 13.67 3.82
CA LEU A 57 25.85 14.10 4.90
C LEU A 57 26.60 14.32 6.21
N LEU A 58 27.44 13.37 6.60
CA LEU A 58 28.27 13.47 7.80
C LEU A 58 29.24 14.67 7.73
N ALA A 59 29.81 14.96 6.57
CA ALA A 59 30.70 16.11 6.39
C ALA A 59 29.94 17.45 6.50
N ILE A 60 28.69 17.51 6.02
CA ILE A 60 27.82 18.69 6.14
C ILE A 60 27.43 18.91 7.60
N GLU A 61 27.06 17.85 8.33
CA GLU A 61 26.74 17.91 9.76
C GLU A 61 27.94 18.36 10.61
N ARG A 62 29.15 17.95 10.23
CA ARG A 62 30.41 18.37 10.87
C ARG A 62 30.89 19.78 10.47
N GLY A 63 30.16 20.47 9.60
CA GLY A 63 30.48 21.83 9.14
C GLY A 63 31.64 21.93 8.14
N GLU A 64 32.16 20.80 7.63
CA GLU A 64 33.32 20.79 6.73
C GLU A 64 33.05 21.59 5.45
N GLN A 65 34.02 22.44 5.06
CA GLN A 65 33.90 23.29 3.87
C GLN A 65 34.25 22.49 2.60
N PRO A 66 33.40 22.48 1.56
CA PRO A 66 33.74 21.88 0.28
C PRO A 66 34.83 22.72 -0.42
N GLN A 67 36.08 22.30 -0.32
CA GLN A 67 37.23 23.00 -0.91
C GLN A 67 37.11 23.09 -2.45
N ARG A 68 37.02 24.32 -2.99
CA ARG A 68 37.12 24.63 -4.44
C ARG A 68 38.59 24.87 -4.81
N ARG A 69 39.06 24.32 -5.93
CA ARG A 69 40.36 24.69 -6.51
C ARG A 69 40.22 26.04 -7.21
N THR A 70 40.93 27.06 -6.75
CA THR A 70 41.33 28.20 -7.60
C THR A 70 42.43 27.73 -8.54
N LYS A 71 42.26 27.99 -9.84
CA LYS A 71 43.26 27.70 -10.88
C LYS A 71 44.09 28.97 -11.11
N GLN A 72 45.41 28.87 -11.02
CA GLN A 72 46.33 29.78 -11.69
C GLN A 72 47.23 28.96 -12.61
N SER A 73 47.39 29.48 -13.83
CA SER A 73 48.02 28.88 -15.00
C SER A 73 49.50 29.23 -15.06
N THR A 74 50.38 28.28 -15.46
CA THR A 74 51.30 28.49 -16.61
C THR A 74 51.99 27.19 -17.06
N ARG A 75 52.18 27.11 -18.39
CA ARG A 75 52.81 26.07 -19.23
C ARG A 75 54.28 25.75 -18.87
N SER A 76 54.68 24.49 -19.02
CA SER A 76 55.60 24.01 -20.09
C SER A 76 56.27 22.66 -19.72
N ARG A 77 56.42 21.80 -20.73
CA ARG A 77 57.09 20.48 -20.70
C ARG A 77 58.51 20.54 -20.13
N THR A 78 58.97 19.49 -19.46
CA THR A 78 60.14 18.67 -19.88
C THR A 78 60.20 17.39 -19.04
N THR A 79 60.49 16.28 -19.70
CA THR A 79 60.82 14.97 -19.14
C THR A 79 61.98 15.06 -18.17
N GLN A 80 61.82 14.59 -16.93
CA GLN A 80 62.95 14.14 -16.12
C GLN A 80 62.47 13.12 -15.08
N GLN A 81 63.05 11.92 -15.19
CA GLN A 81 63.02 10.87 -14.19
C GLN A 81 63.55 11.43 -12.87
N GLN A 82 62.85 11.20 -11.76
CA GLN A 82 63.44 11.14 -10.43
C GLN A 82 62.46 10.51 -9.42
N THR A 83 62.76 9.25 -9.10
CA THR A 83 62.88 8.71 -7.74
C THR A 83 62.04 9.40 -6.67
N THR A 84 60.83 8.89 -6.40
CA THR A 84 60.11 9.28 -5.18
C THR A 84 60.43 8.31 -4.06
N GLN A 85 61.27 8.80 -3.15
CA GLN A 85 61.54 8.26 -1.83
C GLN A 85 60.25 7.76 -1.16
N ARG A 86 60.26 6.47 -0.81
CA ARG A 86 59.34 5.86 0.15
C ARG A 86 59.45 6.65 1.46
N ARG A 87 58.48 7.52 1.73
CA ARG A 87 58.33 8.16 3.03
C ARG A 87 57.96 7.06 4.02
N HIS A 88 58.96 6.70 4.82
CA HIS A 88 58.88 5.77 5.92
C HIS A 88 57.97 6.39 6.99
N THR A 89 56.65 6.22 6.89
CA THR A 89 55.83 6.24 8.09
C THR A 89 56.23 5.01 8.87
N GLN A 90 57.06 5.22 9.91
CA GLN A 90 57.29 4.26 10.98
C GLN A 90 55.92 3.93 11.58
N ARG A 91 55.31 2.89 11.02
CA ARG A 91 54.25 2.16 11.67
C ARG A 91 54.99 1.38 12.75
N THR A 92 55.00 1.91 13.97
CA THR A 92 55.43 1.18 15.16
C THR A 92 54.70 -0.15 15.15
N THR A 93 55.39 -1.20 14.73
CA THR A 93 54.92 -2.57 14.73
C THR A 93 54.99 -3.04 16.16
N THR A 94 53.96 -2.72 16.95
CA THR A 94 53.66 -3.50 18.14
C THR A 94 53.28 -4.89 17.64
N LYS A 95 54.24 -5.80 17.81
CA LYS A 95 54.18 -7.23 17.50
C LYS A 95 52.93 -7.81 18.18
N SER A 96 51.90 -8.13 17.40
CA SER A 96 50.85 -9.06 17.82
C SER A 96 50.87 -10.19 16.80
N SER A 97 51.61 -11.24 17.13
CA SER A 97 51.65 -12.50 16.38
C SER A 97 50.32 -13.22 16.57
N ARG A 98 49.31 -12.76 15.83
CA ARG A 98 48.03 -13.46 15.69
C ARG A 98 47.96 -13.99 14.27
N THR A 99 47.67 -15.27 14.12
CA THR A 99 47.56 -15.93 12.81
C THR A 99 46.47 -15.22 11.99
N ALA A 100 46.63 -15.15 10.66
CA ALA A 100 45.64 -14.50 9.79
C ALA A 100 44.22 -15.11 9.95
N GLU A 101 44.16 -16.38 10.33
CA GLU A 101 42.95 -17.12 10.69
C GLU A 101 42.31 -16.59 11.98
N GLU A 102 43.08 -16.39 13.05
CA GLU A 102 42.58 -15.80 14.31
C GLU A 102 41.97 -14.40 14.09
N VAL A 103 42.60 -13.58 13.25
CA VAL A 103 42.08 -12.25 12.89
C VAL A 103 40.78 -12.37 12.08
N ARG A 104 40.65 -13.39 11.21
CA ARG A 104 39.43 -13.65 10.44
C ARG A 104 38.31 -14.13 11.36
N GLU A 105 38.61 -15.02 12.29
CA GLU A 105 37.67 -15.53 13.30
C GLU A 105 37.19 -14.43 14.24
N GLU A 106 38.07 -13.58 14.74
CA GLU A 106 37.68 -12.43 15.57
C GLU A 106 36.75 -11.49 14.81
N LYS A 107 37.05 -11.19 13.54
CA LYS A 107 36.16 -10.37 12.69
C LYS A 107 34.81 -11.06 12.45
N MET A 108 34.79 -12.37 12.20
CA MET A 108 33.55 -13.13 12.05
C MET A 108 32.74 -13.14 13.35
N LYS A 109 33.38 -13.33 14.51
CA LYS A 109 32.76 -13.30 15.83
C LYS A 109 32.20 -11.91 16.15
N GLN A 110 32.94 -10.84 15.81
CA GLN A 110 32.46 -9.46 15.93
C GLN A 110 31.28 -9.17 14.99
N ALA A 111 31.32 -9.66 13.74
CA ALA A 111 30.22 -9.52 12.80
C ALA A 111 28.95 -10.25 13.27
N ARG A 112 29.08 -11.48 13.79
CA ARG A 112 27.98 -12.24 14.41
C ARG A 112 27.38 -11.51 15.60
N LYS A 113 28.22 -11.02 16.53
CA LYS A 113 27.76 -10.22 17.69
C LYS A 113 27.01 -8.96 17.25
N ARG A 114 27.51 -8.22 16.26
CA ARG A 114 26.83 -7.03 15.70
C ARG A 114 25.49 -7.39 15.06
N TYR A 115 25.43 -8.48 14.31
CA TYR A 115 24.21 -8.98 13.70
C TYR A 115 23.17 -9.38 14.76
N GLU A 116 23.58 -10.12 15.80
CA GLU A 116 22.71 -10.50 16.92
C GLU A 116 22.21 -9.27 17.69
N GLN A 117 23.09 -8.30 17.98
CA GLN A 117 22.72 -7.04 18.63
C GLN A 117 21.69 -6.28 17.79
N ARG A 118 21.90 -6.16 16.47
CA ARG A 118 20.95 -5.51 15.57
C ARG A 118 19.60 -6.23 15.55
N LYS A 119 19.59 -7.56 15.44
CA LYS A 119 18.37 -8.37 15.48
C LYS A 119 17.59 -8.20 16.80
N ARG A 120 18.31 -8.13 17.93
CA ARG A 120 17.70 -7.85 19.25
C ARG A 120 17.10 -6.45 19.33
N TYR A 121 17.80 -5.45 18.81
CA TYR A 121 17.31 -4.08 18.76
C TYR A 121 16.04 -3.96 17.91
N GLU A 122 16.05 -4.52 16.70
CA GLU A 122 14.89 -4.56 15.80
C GLU A 122 13.70 -5.30 16.44
N ALA A 123 13.94 -6.42 17.13
CA ALA A 123 12.89 -7.14 17.85
C ALA A 123 12.29 -6.32 19.01
N ALA A 124 13.12 -5.58 19.75
CA ALA A 124 12.66 -4.71 20.82
C ALA A 124 11.85 -3.51 20.29
N GLU A 125 12.27 -2.93 19.16
CA GLU A 125 11.54 -1.87 18.48
C GLU A 125 10.17 -2.36 17.97
N ASN A 126 10.14 -3.53 17.31
CA ASN A 126 8.90 -4.18 16.87
C ASN A 126 7.96 -4.47 18.05
N GLU A 127 8.49 -4.88 19.20
CA GLU A 127 7.67 -5.11 20.39
C GLU A 127 7.09 -3.81 20.96
N ARG A 128 7.90 -2.74 21.04
CA ARG A 128 7.42 -1.41 21.48
C ARG A 128 6.33 -0.90 20.56
N TYR A 129 6.54 -1.01 19.25
CA TYR A 129 5.57 -0.58 18.26
C TYR A 129 4.28 -1.41 18.34
N TYR A 130 4.38 -2.73 18.42
CA TYR A 130 3.22 -3.62 18.62
C TYR A 130 2.43 -3.26 19.89
N LYS A 131 3.11 -3.01 21.02
CA LYS A 131 2.47 -2.53 22.25
C LYS A 131 1.75 -1.21 22.03
N SER A 132 2.34 -0.27 21.29
CA SER A 132 1.68 1.02 20.98
C SER A 132 0.38 0.87 20.18
N LEU A 133 0.28 -0.14 19.30
CA LEU A 133 -0.94 -0.41 18.53
C LEU A 133 -2.00 -1.17 19.35
N THR A 134 -1.56 -2.09 20.21
CA THR A 134 -2.45 -3.02 20.92
C THR A 134 -2.86 -2.56 22.32
N THR A 135 -2.52 -1.33 22.71
CA THR A 135 -2.85 -0.75 24.01
C THR A 135 -3.60 0.58 23.91
N GLY A 136 -4.18 1.01 25.03
CA GLY A 136 -4.82 2.32 25.14
C GLY A 136 -6.13 2.49 24.36
N LYS A 137 -6.42 3.74 23.99
CA LYS A 137 -7.67 4.13 23.29
C LYS A 137 -7.71 3.66 21.84
N LEU A 138 -6.55 3.62 21.17
CA LEU A 138 -6.41 3.22 19.77
C LEU A 138 -6.89 1.79 19.56
N TRP A 139 -6.45 0.86 20.42
CA TRP A 139 -6.89 -0.53 20.39
C TRP A 139 -8.39 -0.70 20.66
N ARG A 140 -8.96 0.10 21.58
CA ARG A 140 -10.41 0.09 21.84
C ARG A 140 -11.21 0.50 20.61
N ARG A 141 -10.80 1.60 19.94
CA ARG A 141 -11.43 2.05 18.69
C ARG A 141 -11.34 0.99 17.60
N PHE A 142 -10.18 0.36 17.43
CA PHE A 142 -10.04 -0.75 16.50
C PHE A 142 -11.02 -1.91 16.79
N LYS A 143 -11.17 -2.30 18.07
CA LYS A 143 -12.14 -3.35 18.44
C LYS A 143 -13.58 -2.97 18.13
N ILE A 144 -13.96 -1.70 18.30
CA ILE A 144 -15.31 -1.22 17.93
C ILE A 144 -15.51 -1.31 16.41
N ILE A 145 -14.53 -0.85 15.62
CA ILE A 145 -14.55 -0.99 14.15
C ILE A 145 -14.66 -2.47 13.76
N MET A 146 -13.86 -3.32 14.37
CA MET A 146 -13.88 -4.76 14.08
C MET A 146 -15.24 -5.37 14.40
N PHE A 147 -15.81 -5.10 15.57
CA PHE A 147 -17.10 -5.65 15.95
C PHE A 147 -18.23 -5.15 15.05
N THR A 148 -18.24 -3.85 14.74
CA THR A 148 -19.26 -3.24 13.86
C THR A 148 -19.21 -3.80 12.45
N CYS A 149 -18.02 -3.88 11.83
CA CYS A 149 -17.88 -4.48 10.50
C CYS A 149 -18.25 -5.98 10.51
N THR A 150 -17.83 -6.72 11.54
CA THR A 150 -18.14 -8.15 11.67
C THR A 150 -19.64 -8.39 11.80
N PHE A 151 -20.30 -7.64 12.67
CA PHE A 151 -21.74 -7.70 12.87
C PHE A 151 -22.48 -7.35 11.58
N LEU A 152 -22.11 -6.25 10.91
CA LEU A 152 -22.76 -5.82 9.68
C LEU A 152 -22.59 -6.84 8.54
N SER A 153 -21.41 -7.43 8.40
CA SER A 153 -21.17 -8.49 7.42
C SER A 153 -22.06 -9.72 7.67
N LEU A 154 -22.20 -10.16 8.93
CA LEU A 154 -23.08 -11.28 9.26
C LEU A 154 -24.54 -10.91 8.97
N LEU A 155 -24.95 -9.70 9.33
CA LEU A 155 -26.30 -9.20 9.08
C LEU A 155 -26.63 -9.15 7.59
N ILE A 156 -25.69 -8.68 6.75
CA ILE A 156 -25.85 -8.69 5.28
C ILE A 156 -26.02 -10.13 4.77
N SER A 157 -25.15 -11.05 5.19
CA SER A 157 -25.27 -12.46 4.77
C SER A 157 -26.61 -13.08 5.19
N MET A 158 -27.10 -12.76 6.40
CA MET A 158 -28.41 -13.21 6.87
C MET A 158 -29.56 -12.59 6.07
N ASP A 159 -29.52 -11.30 5.79
CA ASP A 159 -30.56 -10.59 5.00
C ASP A 159 -30.64 -11.09 3.55
N LEU A 160 -29.50 -11.48 2.98
CA LEU A 160 -29.46 -12.00 1.61
C LEU A 160 -29.93 -13.46 1.51
N TYR A 161 -29.71 -14.31 2.51
CA TYR A 161 -29.95 -15.75 2.37
C TYR A 161 -30.93 -16.37 3.36
N LEU A 162 -31.03 -15.84 4.58
CA LEU A 162 -31.88 -16.39 5.63
C LEU A 162 -33.27 -15.75 5.67
N PHE A 163 -33.33 -14.44 5.46
CA PHE A 163 -34.59 -13.70 5.58
C PHE A 163 -35.41 -13.70 4.28
N PRO A 164 -36.77 -13.71 4.40
CA PRO A 164 -37.65 -13.69 3.24
C PRO A 164 -37.53 -12.37 2.48
N SER A 165 -37.69 -12.44 1.17
CA SER A 165 -37.74 -11.27 0.29
C SER A 165 -39.18 -10.79 0.07
N HIS A 166 -39.32 -9.51 -0.26
CA HIS A 166 -40.61 -8.92 -0.64
C HIS A 166 -40.60 -8.50 -2.11
N LEU A 167 -41.66 -8.87 -2.82
CA LEU A 167 -41.90 -8.42 -4.18
C LEU A 167 -42.71 -7.12 -4.14
N MET A 168 -42.19 -6.11 -4.82
CA MET A 168 -42.84 -4.80 -4.94
C MET A 168 -42.91 -4.40 -6.40
N MET A 169 -44.10 -4.06 -6.88
CA MET A 169 -44.27 -3.50 -8.21
C MET A 169 -43.64 -2.10 -8.29
N ASN A 170 -42.96 -1.81 -9.39
CA ASN A 170 -42.26 -0.55 -9.61
C ASN A 170 -42.16 -0.23 -11.11
N GLN A 171 -41.67 0.97 -11.43
CA GLN A 171 -41.37 1.42 -12.78
C GLN A 171 -40.00 2.12 -12.83
N ILE A 172 -39.44 2.18 -14.03
CA ILE A 172 -38.19 2.90 -14.28
C ILE A 172 -38.53 4.38 -14.48
N SER A 173 -38.03 5.23 -13.58
CA SER A 173 -38.21 6.68 -13.65
C SER A 173 -37.15 7.36 -14.51
N LYS A 174 -35.89 6.89 -14.41
CA LYS A 174 -34.77 7.43 -15.20
C LYS A 174 -33.88 6.31 -15.70
N GLN A 175 -33.47 6.40 -16.96
CA GLN A 175 -32.54 5.47 -17.61
C GLN A 175 -31.64 6.21 -18.59
N ASN A 176 -30.44 5.69 -18.86
CA ASN A 176 -29.55 6.21 -19.89
C ASN A 176 -29.05 5.07 -20.79
N THR A 177 -29.90 4.64 -21.73
CA THR A 177 -29.58 3.56 -22.66
C THR A 177 -28.55 3.94 -23.74
N GLN A 178 -28.14 5.21 -23.84
CA GLN A 178 -27.14 5.65 -24.82
C GLN A 178 -25.70 5.30 -24.41
N ILE A 179 -25.45 5.06 -23.12
CA ILE A 179 -24.11 4.76 -22.61
C ILE A 179 -24.15 3.39 -21.92
N GLY A 180 -23.65 2.37 -22.62
CA GLY A 180 -23.42 1.03 -22.07
C GLY A 180 -22.05 0.91 -21.42
N TYR A 181 -22.03 0.52 -20.15
CA TYR A 181 -20.82 0.14 -19.42
C TYR A 181 -20.63 -1.38 -19.47
N SER A 182 -19.40 -1.85 -19.27
CA SER A 182 -19.11 -3.30 -19.26
C SER A 182 -19.62 -3.93 -17.97
N GLY A 183 -20.79 -4.59 -18.03
CA GLY A 183 -21.37 -5.32 -16.92
C GLY A 183 -20.72 -6.67 -16.62
N ALA A 184 -21.29 -7.38 -15.65
CA ALA A 184 -20.97 -8.76 -15.35
C ALA A 184 -21.26 -9.63 -16.58
N GLY A 185 -20.24 -10.32 -17.10
CA GLY A 185 -20.35 -11.14 -18.32
C GLY A 185 -20.19 -10.37 -19.64
N ASN A 186 -19.62 -9.16 -19.62
CA ASN A 186 -19.36 -8.32 -20.80
C ASN A 186 -20.62 -7.87 -21.57
N LEU A 187 -21.79 -7.93 -20.92
CA LEU A 187 -23.02 -7.37 -21.48
C LEU A 187 -23.08 -5.86 -21.20
N PRO A 188 -23.60 -5.05 -22.13
CA PRO A 188 -23.72 -3.61 -21.92
C PRO A 188 -24.77 -3.33 -20.84
N THR A 189 -24.37 -2.64 -19.77
CA THR A 189 -25.24 -2.24 -18.67
C THR A 189 -25.36 -0.73 -18.53
N SER A 190 -26.53 -0.27 -18.11
CA SER A 190 -26.81 1.13 -17.81
C SER A 190 -27.27 1.27 -16.36
N PRO A 191 -26.92 2.36 -15.68
CA PRO A 191 -27.56 2.72 -14.42
C PRO A 191 -29.02 3.10 -14.68
N VAL A 192 -29.90 2.64 -13.80
CA VAL A 192 -31.34 2.87 -13.83
C VAL A 192 -31.79 3.34 -12.46
N GLN A 193 -32.74 4.28 -12.43
CA GLN A 193 -33.39 4.75 -11.21
C GLN A 193 -34.88 4.40 -11.25
N PHE A 194 -35.36 3.74 -10.20
CA PHE A 194 -36.75 3.38 -10.01
C PHE A 194 -37.55 4.52 -9.35
N GLU A 195 -38.88 4.47 -9.42
CA GLU A 195 -39.76 5.49 -8.81
C GLU A 195 -39.58 5.60 -7.30
N ASN A 196 -39.24 4.49 -6.63
CA ASN A 196 -38.93 4.49 -5.20
C ASN A 196 -37.55 5.10 -4.85
N GLY A 197 -36.86 5.68 -5.84
CA GLY A 197 -35.56 6.33 -5.67
C GLY A 197 -34.35 5.39 -5.73
N GLN A 198 -34.53 4.07 -5.64
CA GLN A 198 -33.43 3.12 -5.67
C GLN A 198 -32.74 3.07 -7.03
N LYS A 199 -31.44 2.79 -7.02
CA LYS A 199 -30.61 2.72 -8.22
C LYS A 199 -30.06 1.30 -8.40
N ALA A 200 -30.03 0.84 -9.64
CA ALA A 200 -29.51 -0.46 -10.03
C ALA A 200 -28.81 -0.39 -11.38
N TRP A 201 -27.84 -1.27 -11.62
CA TRP A 201 -27.24 -1.46 -12.93
C TRP A 201 -27.92 -2.63 -13.62
N ILE A 202 -28.45 -2.38 -14.82
CA ILE A 202 -29.25 -3.35 -15.56
C ILE A 202 -28.75 -3.41 -17.00
N THR A 203 -28.76 -4.60 -17.61
CA THR A 203 -28.42 -4.74 -19.03
C THR A 203 -29.39 -3.98 -19.92
N ILE A 204 -28.86 -3.35 -20.97
CA ILE A 204 -29.67 -2.59 -21.93
C ILE A 204 -30.74 -3.50 -22.54
N ASP A 205 -30.40 -4.74 -22.88
CA ASP A 205 -31.34 -5.74 -23.39
C ASP A 205 -32.53 -5.97 -22.44
N PHE A 206 -32.28 -6.03 -21.12
CA PHE A 206 -33.34 -6.22 -20.13
C PHE A 206 -34.17 -4.94 -19.92
N ILE A 207 -33.55 -3.77 -20.02
CA ILE A 207 -34.24 -2.47 -20.01
C ILE A 207 -35.18 -2.37 -21.22
N ASP A 208 -34.72 -2.74 -22.41
CA ASP A 208 -35.52 -2.70 -23.64
C ASP A 208 -36.70 -3.67 -23.58
N LEU A 209 -36.50 -4.84 -22.97
CA LEU A 209 -37.58 -5.79 -22.66
C LEU A 209 -38.63 -5.21 -21.70
N SER A 210 -38.30 -4.16 -20.94
CA SER A 210 -39.14 -3.56 -19.90
C SER A 210 -39.94 -2.33 -20.34
N GLN A 211 -39.66 -1.73 -21.51
CA GLN A 211 -40.17 -0.40 -21.92
C GLN A 211 -41.71 -0.24 -21.98
N LYS A 212 -42.50 -1.29 -21.74
CA LYS A 212 -43.98 -1.24 -21.71
C LYS A 212 -44.65 -1.97 -20.54
N ASN A 213 -43.89 -2.51 -19.59
CA ASN A 213 -44.42 -3.39 -18.54
C ASN A 213 -44.03 -2.91 -17.13
N TYR A 214 -44.94 -3.11 -16.18
CA TYR A 214 -44.59 -3.05 -14.76
C TYR A 214 -43.54 -4.11 -14.43
N LEU A 215 -42.60 -3.73 -13.59
CA LEU A 215 -41.52 -4.60 -13.13
C LEU A 215 -41.64 -4.81 -11.62
N TYR A 216 -41.19 -5.97 -11.16
CA TYR A 216 -41.28 -6.36 -9.77
C TYR A 216 -39.87 -6.41 -9.19
N LEU A 217 -39.62 -5.60 -8.17
CA LEU A 217 -38.37 -5.61 -7.42
C LEU A 217 -38.49 -6.61 -6.29
N GLU A 218 -37.65 -7.63 -6.30
CA GLU A 218 -37.46 -8.51 -5.16
C GLU A 218 -36.44 -7.87 -4.22
N ARG A 219 -36.89 -7.39 -3.06
CA ARG A 219 -36.06 -6.65 -2.10
C ARG A 219 -35.78 -7.48 -0.85
N SER A 220 -34.59 -7.29 -0.28
CA SER A 220 -34.26 -7.84 1.03
C SER A 220 -35.06 -7.17 2.14
N LEU A 221 -35.16 -7.81 3.30
CA LEU A 221 -36.03 -7.36 4.39
C LEU A 221 -35.43 -6.13 5.09
N PHE A 222 -34.17 -6.22 5.51
CA PHE A 222 -33.50 -5.21 6.32
C PHE A 222 -32.89 -4.10 5.48
N PHE A 223 -32.01 -4.42 4.54
CA PHE A 223 -31.30 -3.41 3.75
C PHE A 223 -32.09 -2.90 2.55
N LYS A 224 -33.24 -3.52 2.28
CA LYS A 224 -34.07 -3.26 1.10
C LYS A 224 -33.31 -3.36 -0.23
N GLU A 225 -32.23 -4.16 -0.24
CA GLU A 225 -31.38 -4.33 -1.41
C GLU A 225 -32.14 -5.08 -2.50
N ILE A 226 -32.00 -4.64 -3.74
CA ILE A 226 -32.63 -5.28 -4.90
C ILE A 226 -31.88 -6.58 -5.18
N LYS A 227 -32.50 -7.71 -4.83
CA LYS A 227 -31.97 -9.05 -5.07
C LYS A 227 -32.15 -9.45 -6.53
N SER A 228 -33.32 -9.18 -7.08
CA SER A 228 -33.63 -9.40 -8.49
C SER A 228 -34.70 -8.42 -8.98
N VAL A 229 -34.68 -8.16 -10.28
CA VAL A 229 -35.73 -7.44 -11.02
C VAL A 229 -36.46 -8.47 -11.86
N LYS A 230 -37.78 -8.57 -11.72
CA LYS A 230 -38.60 -9.55 -12.41
C LYS A 230 -39.57 -8.86 -13.36
N ILE A 231 -39.75 -9.44 -14.53
CA ILE A 231 -40.74 -9.02 -15.53
C ILE A 231 -41.57 -10.24 -15.89
N TRP A 232 -42.88 -10.08 -15.95
CA TRP A 232 -43.79 -11.11 -16.44
C TRP A 232 -44.00 -10.92 -17.95
N ARG A 233 -43.64 -11.93 -18.76
CA ARG A 233 -43.80 -11.87 -20.22
C ARG A 233 -43.92 -13.27 -20.81
N ASN A 234 -44.77 -13.43 -21.83
CA ASN A 234 -44.99 -14.71 -22.52
C ASN A 234 -45.37 -15.86 -21.56
N PHE A 235 -46.21 -15.59 -20.55
CA PHE A 235 -46.59 -16.54 -19.50
C PHE A 235 -45.44 -17.05 -18.63
N GLU A 236 -44.29 -16.37 -18.65
CA GLU A 236 -43.12 -16.73 -17.86
C GLU A 236 -42.54 -15.53 -17.09
N TRP A 237 -41.99 -15.80 -15.91
CA TRP A 237 -41.21 -14.82 -15.16
C TRP A 237 -39.78 -14.80 -15.68
N ARG A 238 -39.34 -13.65 -16.22
CA ARG A 238 -37.92 -13.39 -16.42
C ARG A 238 -37.38 -12.63 -15.22
N SER A 239 -36.35 -13.17 -14.59
CA SER A 239 -35.66 -12.54 -13.46
C SER A 239 -34.24 -12.16 -13.88
N TYR A 240 -33.79 -10.98 -13.47
CA TYR A 240 -32.44 -10.50 -13.69
C TYR A 240 -31.85 -9.99 -12.37
N VAL A 241 -30.60 -10.36 -12.08
CA VAL A 241 -29.88 -9.88 -10.90
C VAL A 241 -29.11 -8.63 -11.32
N PRO A 242 -29.36 -7.46 -10.68
CA PRO A 242 -28.64 -6.26 -11.03
C PRO A 242 -27.13 -6.39 -10.89
N ASP A 243 -26.40 -5.81 -11.82
CA ASP A 243 -24.95 -5.78 -11.78
C ASP A 243 -24.44 -4.90 -10.64
N TYR A 244 -23.30 -5.27 -10.08
CA TYR A 244 -22.68 -4.60 -8.94
C TYR A 244 -23.56 -4.48 -7.67
N SER A 245 -24.71 -5.17 -7.63
CA SER A 245 -25.53 -5.35 -6.43
C SER A 245 -24.81 -6.18 -5.38
N LEU A 246 -25.30 -6.14 -4.13
CA LEU A 246 -24.77 -7.02 -3.08
C LEU A 246 -24.94 -8.52 -3.41
N VAL A 247 -25.98 -8.89 -4.17
CA VAL A 247 -26.19 -10.28 -4.60
C VAL A 247 -25.16 -10.68 -5.65
N SER A 248 -24.99 -9.87 -6.70
CA SER A 248 -24.02 -10.17 -7.78
C SER A 248 -22.56 -10.15 -7.30
N THR A 249 -22.25 -9.32 -6.30
CA THR A 249 -20.89 -9.21 -5.75
C THR A 249 -20.64 -10.10 -4.55
N TYR A 250 -21.61 -10.90 -4.09
CA TYR A 250 -21.41 -11.79 -2.96
C TYR A 250 -20.33 -12.85 -3.26
N PRO A 251 -19.40 -13.15 -2.33
CA PRO A 251 -19.29 -12.68 -0.94
C PRO A 251 -18.34 -11.48 -0.76
N LEU A 252 -18.00 -10.73 -1.80
CA LEU A 252 -16.92 -9.72 -1.79
C LEU A 252 -17.11 -8.67 -0.70
N ILE A 253 -18.29 -8.05 -0.61
CA ILE A 253 -18.54 -6.97 0.36
C ILE A 253 -18.52 -7.49 1.82
N PRO A 254 -19.24 -8.57 2.18
CA PRO A 254 -19.06 -9.24 3.47
C PRO A 254 -17.61 -9.61 3.78
N ALA A 255 -16.86 -10.16 2.80
CA ALA A 255 -15.47 -10.54 2.99
C ALA A 255 -14.55 -9.34 3.28
N ILE A 256 -14.77 -8.20 2.61
CA ILE A 256 -14.04 -6.95 2.90
C ILE A 256 -14.35 -6.48 4.33
N LEU A 257 -15.61 -6.54 4.75
CA LEU A 257 -16.02 -6.17 6.11
C LEU A 257 -15.44 -7.10 7.19
N MET A 258 -15.11 -8.36 6.86
CA MET A 258 -14.42 -9.28 7.77
C MET A 258 -12.92 -8.98 7.96
N PHE A 259 -12.33 -8.08 7.17
CA PHE A 259 -10.89 -7.83 7.19
C PHE A 259 -10.33 -7.38 8.57
N PRO A 260 -11.00 -6.51 9.36
CA PRO A 260 -10.58 -6.21 10.72
C PRO A 260 -10.58 -7.42 11.66
N LEU A 261 -11.51 -8.36 11.49
CA LEU A 261 -11.54 -9.59 12.27
C LEU A 261 -10.34 -10.47 11.89
N ILE A 262 -10.07 -10.63 10.60
CA ILE A 262 -8.87 -11.34 10.12
C ILE A 262 -7.61 -10.72 10.73
N THR A 263 -7.51 -9.38 10.73
CA THR A 263 -6.41 -8.63 11.35
C THR A 263 -6.27 -8.94 12.84
N PHE A 264 -7.39 -9.08 13.56
CA PHE A 264 -7.40 -9.47 14.96
C PHE A 264 -6.96 -10.92 15.17
N LEU A 265 -7.35 -11.85 14.29
CA LEU A 265 -6.97 -13.26 14.38
C LEU A 265 -5.48 -13.48 14.11
N ILE A 266 -4.87 -12.72 13.18
CA ILE A 266 -3.43 -12.78 12.89
C ILE A 266 -2.57 -11.89 13.82
N LYS A 267 -3.14 -11.42 14.94
CA LYS A 267 -2.49 -10.49 15.87
C LYS A 267 -1.12 -11.02 16.32
N GLY A 268 -0.07 -10.24 16.07
CA GLY A 268 1.29 -10.61 16.46
C GLY A 268 2.32 -9.50 16.25
N ARG A 269 3.55 -9.76 16.69
CA ARG A 269 4.72 -8.86 16.58
C ARG A 269 5.32 -8.88 15.16
N THR A 270 4.47 -8.81 14.15
CA THR A 270 4.86 -8.90 12.74
C THR A 270 4.58 -7.59 12.01
N PHE A 271 5.37 -7.36 10.96
CA PHE A 271 5.15 -6.24 10.05
C PHE A 271 3.79 -6.35 9.33
N THR A 272 3.36 -7.57 8.98
CA THR A 272 2.05 -7.84 8.35
C THR A 272 0.89 -7.36 9.22
N PHE A 273 0.89 -7.71 10.51
CA PHE A 273 -0.13 -7.24 11.45
C PHE A 273 -0.19 -5.71 11.48
N SER A 274 0.98 -5.07 11.48
CA SER A 274 1.08 -3.61 11.53
C SER A 274 0.44 -2.94 10.31
N ILE A 275 0.68 -3.45 9.10
CA ILE A 275 0.03 -2.94 7.88
C ILE A 275 -1.47 -3.17 7.95
N PHE A 276 -1.89 -4.38 8.28
CA PHE A 276 -3.30 -4.77 8.29
C PHE A 276 -4.08 -3.98 9.34
N PHE A 277 -3.47 -3.71 10.49
CA PHE A 277 -4.02 -2.84 11.51
C PHE A 277 -4.23 -1.42 10.99
N GLN A 278 -3.24 -0.84 10.28
CA GLN A 278 -3.38 0.51 9.73
C GLN A 278 -4.46 0.59 8.65
N ILE A 279 -4.56 -0.42 7.78
CA ILE A 279 -5.63 -0.53 6.78
C ILE A 279 -6.99 -0.60 7.51
N SER A 280 -7.14 -1.54 8.44
CA SER A 280 -8.38 -1.72 9.18
C SER A 280 -8.78 -0.47 9.96
N TYR A 281 -7.83 0.20 10.60
CA TYR A 281 -8.10 1.37 11.43
C TYR A 281 -8.44 2.61 10.61
N LYS A 282 -7.77 2.82 9.47
CA LYS A 282 -7.93 4.03 8.66
C LYS A 282 -8.92 3.89 7.54
N PHE A 283 -8.90 2.79 6.79
CA PHE A 283 -9.71 2.60 5.58
C PHE A 283 -11.15 2.16 5.90
N MET A 284 -11.32 1.21 6.82
CA MET A 284 -12.64 0.60 7.06
C MET A 284 -13.72 1.57 7.52
N PRO A 285 -13.44 2.60 8.35
CA PRO A 285 -14.45 3.60 8.67
C PRO A 285 -15.00 4.34 7.45
N PHE A 286 -14.14 4.71 6.49
CA PHE A 286 -14.57 5.37 5.25
C PHE A 286 -15.32 4.42 4.34
N PHE A 287 -14.85 3.18 4.23
CA PHE A 287 -15.55 2.15 3.47
C PHE A 287 -16.96 1.89 4.03
N LEU A 288 -17.08 1.73 5.34
CA LEU A 288 -18.35 1.51 6.03
C LEU A 288 -19.30 2.70 5.84
N LEU A 289 -18.79 3.94 5.96
CA LEU A 289 -19.59 5.13 5.71
C LEU A 289 -20.10 5.19 4.27
N GLY A 290 -19.22 4.97 3.28
CA GLY A 290 -19.60 4.93 1.87
C GLY A 290 -20.61 3.82 1.56
N PHE A 291 -20.42 2.64 2.16
CA PHE A 291 -21.34 1.52 2.03
C PHE A 291 -22.74 1.85 2.56
N LEU A 292 -22.83 2.50 3.72
CA LEU A 292 -24.10 2.88 4.35
C LEU A 292 -24.82 4.03 3.63
N ILE A 293 -24.08 4.98 3.05
CA ILE A 293 -24.67 6.09 2.27
C ILE A 293 -25.21 5.57 0.93
N SER A 294 -24.58 4.55 0.34
CA SER A 294 -25.05 3.96 -0.91
C SER A 294 -26.46 3.39 -0.75
N ASN A 295 -27.38 3.81 -1.63
CA ASN A 295 -28.79 3.38 -1.64
C ASN A 295 -29.52 3.60 -0.31
N ASP A 296 -29.14 4.64 0.45
CA ASP A 296 -29.76 4.99 1.73
C ASP A 296 -29.84 3.84 2.75
N ARG A 297 -28.89 2.89 2.66
CA ARG A 297 -28.82 1.73 3.56
C ARG A 297 -28.75 2.14 5.03
N TRP A 298 -28.15 3.28 5.33
CA TRP A 298 -28.09 3.84 6.69
C TRP A 298 -29.48 4.04 7.30
N ALA A 299 -30.45 4.53 6.53
CA ALA A 299 -31.80 4.79 7.02
C ALA A 299 -32.50 3.47 7.35
N HIS A 300 -32.36 2.47 6.47
CA HIS A 300 -32.92 1.15 6.67
C HIS A 300 -32.29 0.39 7.84
N VAL A 301 -30.98 0.55 8.08
CA VAL A 301 -30.30 -0.03 9.26
C VAL A 301 -30.83 0.57 10.56
N ILE A 302 -31.05 1.89 10.60
CA ILE A 302 -31.58 2.57 11.79
C ILE A 302 -33.05 2.20 12.02
N SER A 303 -33.84 2.11 10.94
CA SER A 303 -35.26 1.76 11.03
C SER A 303 -35.54 0.26 11.09
N LEU A 304 -34.50 -0.59 11.16
CA LEU A 304 -34.61 -2.06 11.09
C LEU A 304 -35.47 -2.54 9.90
N GLY A 305 -35.37 -1.87 8.75
CA GLY A 305 -36.12 -2.21 7.54
C GLY A 305 -37.60 -1.79 7.53
N ILE A 306 -38.05 -0.92 8.44
CA ILE A 306 -39.45 -0.43 8.44
C ILE A 306 -39.69 0.67 7.38
N LEU A 307 -38.68 1.50 7.09
CA LEU A 307 -38.75 2.58 6.09
C LEU A 307 -38.59 2.08 4.65
#